data_AF-A0A7J6Q291-F1
#
_entry.id   AF-A0A7J6Q291-F1
#
_cell.length_a   1.000
_cell.length_b   1.000
_cell.length_c   1.000
_cell.angle_alpha   90.00
_cell.angle_beta   90.00
_cell.angle_gamma   90.00
#
_symmetry.space_group_name_H-M   'P 1'
#
loop_
_entity.id
_entity.type
_entity.pdbx_description
1 polymer ?
#
loop_
_entity_poly.entity_id
_entity_poly.type
_entity_poly.pdbx_seq_one_letter_code
_entity_poly.pdbx_strand_id
1 'polypeptide(L)'
;TQNSSFNALDFNRYVMVQEFKRAAHMLSLFALSPSSCPFRLGAVCARVHPFRLYKRLMFVEVEVRPESERTLDDADVHLLQKRIAAMVESKVRIFTKLSAEAFHEEGIYLRLYPHPQVTQPWTASGGGIAFLIGLASRLTGEENIEQEEDTKGKVDLRPSLQEFTSVLRNIVLTAEENEQDNYKGFSSGRNVRVKYGLLEMRDGVPTVVTDL
;
A
#
# COMPACT_ATOMS: atom_id res chain seq x y z
N THR A 1 21.44 -20.67 12.34
CA THR A 1 20.64 -20.51 11.12
C THR A 1 19.91 -19.18 11.21
N GLN A 2 20.24 -18.20 10.36
CA GLN A 2 19.56 -16.90 10.35
C GLN A 2 18.19 -17.02 9.69
N ASN A 3 17.15 -16.47 10.32
CA ASN A 3 15.79 -16.47 9.77
C ASN A 3 15.66 -15.37 8.71
N SER A 4 15.78 -15.75 7.43
CA SER A 4 15.64 -14.85 6.27
C SER A 4 14.25 -14.23 6.13
N SER A 5 13.25 -14.74 6.87
CA SER A 5 11.85 -14.32 6.83
C SER A 5 11.41 -13.60 8.11
N PHE A 6 12.35 -13.05 8.90
CA PHE A 6 12.05 -12.36 10.17
C PHE A 6 11.05 -11.19 10.03
N ASN A 7 11.00 -10.57 8.85
CA ASN A 7 10.08 -9.47 8.56
C ASN A 7 8.69 -9.93 8.08
N ALA A 8 8.47 -11.24 7.91
CA ALA A 8 7.16 -11.75 7.54
C ALA A 8 6.20 -11.67 8.72
N LEU A 9 5.30 -10.69 8.68
CA LEU A 9 4.10 -10.62 9.52
C LEU A 9 3.25 -11.88 9.35
N ASP A 10 2.51 -12.27 10.39
CA ASP A 10 1.65 -13.45 10.32
C ASP A 10 0.61 -13.36 9.19
N PHE A 11 0.12 -12.15 8.90
CA PHE A 11 -0.73 -11.94 7.73
C PHE A 11 0.00 -12.16 6.39
N ASN A 12 1.27 -11.73 6.28
CA ASN A 12 2.05 -11.98 5.06
C ASN A 12 2.29 -13.49 4.85
N ARG A 13 2.47 -14.24 5.94
CA ARG A 13 2.56 -15.71 5.87
C ARG A 13 1.26 -16.33 5.37
N TYR A 14 0.13 -15.89 5.91
CA TYR A 14 -1.19 -16.34 5.45
C TYR A 14 -1.40 -16.09 3.95
N VAL A 15 -1.13 -14.85 3.50
CA VAL A 15 -1.25 -14.47 2.10
C VAL A 15 -0.35 -15.34 1.20
N MET A 16 0.90 -15.59 1.61
CA MET A 16 1.80 -16.46 0.86
C MET A 16 1.22 -17.87 0.73
N VAL A 17 0.68 -18.43 1.81
CA VAL A 17 0.03 -19.75 1.78
C VAL A 17 -1.16 -19.76 0.82
N GLN A 18 -1.98 -18.71 0.79
CA GLN A 18 -3.10 -18.63 -0.14
C GLN A 18 -2.67 -18.51 -1.60
N GLU A 19 -1.63 -17.71 -1.89
CA GLU A 19 -1.07 -17.64 -3.25
C GLU A 19 -0.44 -18.97 -3.69
N PHE A 20 0.18 -19.73 -2.77
CA PHE A 20 0.67 -21.08 -3.06
C PHE A 20 -0.46 -22.05 -3.38
N LYS A 21 -1.56 -22.05 -2.61
CA LYS A 21 -2.74 -22.87 -2.88
C LYS A 21 -3.35 -22.53 -4.24
N ARG A 22 -3.54 -21.24 -4.54
CA ARG A 22 -4.04 -20.76 -5.84
C ARG A 22 -3.17 -21.25 -6.99
N ALA A 23 -1.85 -21.05 -6.89
CA ALA A 23 -0.92 -21.46 -7.93
C ALA A 23 -0.91 -22.99 -8.13
N ALA A 24 -0.90 -23.77 -7.04
CA ALA A 24 -0.95 -25.22 -7.09
C ALA A 24 -2.22 -25.71 -7.80
N HIS A 25 -3.39 -25.19 -7.42
CA HIS A 25 -4.66 -25.53 -8.05
C HIS A 25 -4.66 -25.24 -9.57
N MET A 26 -4.24 -24.03 -9.97
CA MET A 26 -4.17 -23.65 -11.38
C MET A 26 -3.20 -24.52 -12.19
N LEU A 27 -2.03 -24.83 -11.63
CA LEU A 27 -1.03 -25.69 -12.27
C LEU A 27 -1.52 -27.14 -12.38
N SER A 28 -2.21 -27.65 -11.37
CA SER A 28 -2.82 -28.99 -11.42
C SER A 28 -3.87 -29.10 -12.51
N LEU A 29 -4.77 -28.12 -12.64
CA LEU A 29 -5.77 -28.09 -13.72
C LEU A 29 -5.11 -28.06 -15.10
N PHE A 30 -4.09 -27.23 -15.28
CA PHE A 30 -3.34 -27.15 -16.52
C PHE A 30 -2.60 -28.46 -16.84
N ALA A 31 -1.97 -29.09 -15.86
CA ALA A 31 -1.21 -30.32 -16.05
C ALA A 31 -2.11 -31.52 -16.36
N LEU A 32 -3.29 -31.61 -15.74
CA LEU A 32 -4.22 -32.72 -15.93
C LEU A 32 -4.99 -32.64 -17.24
N SER A 33 -5.35 -31.45 -17.70
CA SER A 33 -6.09 -31.30 -18.96
C SER A 33 -5.80 -29.94 -19.62
N PRO A 34 -4.67 -29.81 -20.34
CA PRO A 34 -4.28 -28.55 -20.98
C PRO A 34 -5.30 -28.02 -21.98
N SER A 35 -6.01 -28.92 -22.68
CA SER A 35 -6.98 -28.57 -23.73
C SER A 35 -8.32 -28.06 -23.21
N SER A 36 -8.69 -28.40 -21.97
CA SER A 36 -9.96 -27.99 -21.34
C SER A 36 -9.76 -27.05 -20.14
N CYS A 37 -8.51 -26.69 -19.82
CA CYS A 37 -8.21 -25.79 -18.72
C CYS A 37 -8.84 -24.40 -18.98
N PRO A 38 -9.61 -23.84 -18.02
CA PRO A 38 -10.23 -22.51 -18.17
C PRO A 38 -9.19 -21.38 -18.14
N PHE A 39 -7.93 -21.68 -17.84
CA PHE A 39 -6.85 -20.72 -17.71
C PHE A 39 -5.67 -21.09 -18.61
N ARG A 40 -5.01 -20.09 -19.20
CA ARG A 40 -3.70 -20.28 -19.86
C ARG A 40 -2.59 -20.34 -18.80
N LEU A 41 -1.49 -21.03 -19.08
CA LEU A 41 -0.35 -21.14 -18.15
C LEU A 41 0.14 -19.77 -17.62
N GLY A 42 0.13 -18.74 -18.48
CA GLY A 42 0.51 -17.37 -18.09
C GLY A 42 -0.40 -16.74 -17.02
N ALA A 43 -1.60 -17.28 -16.78
CA ALA A 43 -2.53 -16.79 -15.76
C ALA A 43 -2.01 -17.04 -14.33
N VAL A 44 -1.15 -18.06 -14.13
CA VAL A 44 -0.51 -18.30 -12.82
C VAL A 44 0.37 -17.11 -12.42
N CYS A 45 1.03 -16.51 -13.41
CA CYS A 45 1.87 -15.32 -13.25
C CYS A 45 1.09 -14.00 -13.41
N ALA A 46 -0.22 -14.06 -13.65
CA ALA A 46 -1.01 -12.85 -13.82
C ALA A 46 -1.03 -12.05 -12.52
N ARG A 47 -0.66 -10.78 -12.61
CA ARG A 47 -0.65 -9.88 -11.47
C ARG A 47 -2.08 -9.55 -11.06
N VAL A 48 -2.44 -9.85 -9.83
CA VAL A 48 -3.72 -9.42 -9.27
C VAL A 48 -3.59 -7.98 -8.77
N HIS A 49 -4.49 -7.13 -9.24
CA HIS A 49 -4.53 -5.71 -8.86
C HIS A 49 -5.06 -5.56 -7.43
N PRO A 50 -4.46 -4.72 -6.56
CA PRO A 50 -4.90 -4.56 -5.16
C PRO A 50 -6.38 -4.13 -5.04
N PHE A 51 -6.85 -3.27 -5.95
CA PHE A 51 -8.26 -2.86 -6.07
C PHE A 51 -9.25 -4.00 -6.36
N ARG A 52 -8.78 -5.18 -6.79
CA ARG A 52 -9.62 -6.38 -6.96
C ARG A 52 -9.57 -7.31 -5.75
N LEU A 53 -8.59 -7.13 -4.87
CA LEU A 53 -8.36 -8.01 -3.72
C LEU A 53 -9.00 -7.48 -2.43
N TYR A 54 -9.19 -6.16 -2.34
CA TYR A 54 -9.62 -5.51 -1.12
C TYR A 54 -10.78 -4.55 -1.39
N LYS A 55 -11.84 -4.67 -0.61
CA LYS A 55 -12.95 -3.69 -0.60
C LYS A 55 -12.49 -2.32 -0.09
N ARG A 56 -11.55 -2.32 0.87
CA ARG A 56 -10.97 -1.12 1.46
C ARG A 56 -9.45 -1.16 1.45
N LEU A 57 -8.86 -0.04 1.09
CA LEU A 57 -7.41 0.15 1.05
C LEU A 57 -7.07 1.43 1.77
N MET A 58 -6.10 1.42 2.68
CA MET A 58 -5.46 2.64 3.10
C MET A 58 -4.37 3.00 2.08
N PHE A 59 -4.21 4.28 1.77
CA PHE A 59 -3.12 4.76 0.94
C PHE A 59 -2.21 5.72 1.70
N VAL A 60 -0.95 5.78 1.30
CA VAL A 60 0.04 6.78 1.73
C VAL A 60 0.72 7.29 0.47
N GLU A 61 0.43 8.52 0.07
CA GLU A 61 0.96 9.16 -1.13
C GLU A 61 2.03 10.18 -0.78
N VAL A 62 3.18 10.06 -1.44
CA VAL A 62 4.28 11.01 -1.37
C VAL A 62 4.25 11.88 -2.62
N GLU A 63 4.11 13.19 -2.42
CA GLU A 63 4.13 14.21 -3.46
C GLU A 63 5.26 15.20 -3.16
N VAL A 64 6.05 15.55 -4.18
CA VAL A 64 7.08 16.59 -4.09
C VAL A 64 6.57 17.83 -4.83
N ARG A 65 6.44 18.95 -4.12
CA ARG A 65 6.08 20.26 -4.65
C ARG A 65 7.19 21.26 -4.36
N PRO A 66 8.08 21.57 -5.32
CA PRO A 66 9.07 22.61 -5.11
C PRO A 66 8.40 23.97 -4.83
N GLU A 67 8.96 24.77 -3.91
CA GLU A 67 8.46 26.12 -3.58
C GLU A 67 8.45 27.07 -4.80
N SER A 68 9.23 26.78 -5.83
CA SER A 68 9.25 27.50 -7.10
C SER A 68 9.48 26.52 -8.25
N GLU A 69 8.66 26.62 -9.30
CA GLU A 69 8.88 25.89 -10.57
C GLU A 69 10.24 26.21 -11.20
N ARG A 70 10.90 27.30 -10.78
CA ARG A 70 12.22 27.70 -11.31
C ARG A 70 13.41 27.07 -10.58
N THR A 71 13.21 26.37 -9.46
CA THR A 71 14.33 25.89 -8.64
C THR A 71 14.77 24.46 -8.93
N LEU A 72 13.90 23.62 -9.51
CA LEU A 72 14.19 22.22 -9.79
C LEU A 72 13.63 21.82 -11.15
N ASP A 73 14.43 21.13 -11.95
CA ASP A 73 13.99 20.54 -13.21
C ASP A 73 13.07 19.34 -12.94
N ASP A 74 12.14 19.03 -13.85
CA ASP A 74 11.19 17.91 -13.70
C ASP A 74 11.87 16.55 -13.44
N ALA A 75 13.07 16.34 -14.00
CA ALA A 75 13.85 15.13 -13.78
C ALA A 75 14.33 15.01 -12.32
N ASP A 76 14.74 16.12 -11.71
CA ASP A 76 15.16 16.18 -10.32
C ASP A 76 13.98 16.00 -9.38
N VAL A 77 12.82 16.59 -9.69
CA VAL A 77 11.57 16.37 -8.95
C VAL A 77 11.22 14.88 -8.94
N HIS A 78 11.28 14.21 -10.08
CA HIS A 78 10.97 12.79 -10.16
C HIS A 78 11.99 11.91 -9.42
N LEU A 79 13.28 12.27 -9.45
CA LEU A 79 14.32 11.56 -8.71
C LEU A 79 14.15 11.73 -7.19
N LEU A 80 13.93 12.97 -6.74
CA LEU A 80 13.61 13.30 -5.35
C LEU A 80 12.39 12.53 -4.86
N GLN A 81 11.32 12.54 -5.65
CA GLN A 81 10.11 11.81 -5.33
C GLN A 81 10.36 10.32 -5.14
N LYS A 82 11.20 9.68 -5.98
CA LYS A 82 11.60 8.28 -5.79
C LYS A 82 12.41 8.05 -4.52
N ARG A 83 13.37 8.93 -4.22
CA ARG A 83 14.22 8.81 -3.02
C ARG A 83 13.40 8.95 -1.74
N ILE A 84 12.57 9.97 -1.67
CA ILE A 84 11.70 10.25 -0.54
C ILE A 84 10.65 9.14 -0.41
N ALA A 85 10.09 8.65 -1.51
CA ALA A 85 9.20 7.50 -1.49
C ALA A 85 9.90 6.25 -0.93
N ALA A 86 11.15 5.95 -1.31
CA ALA A 86 11.89 4.82 -0.74
C ALA A 86 12.10 4.96 0.78
N MET A 87 12.38 6.17 1.26
CA MET A 87 12.46 6.44 2.70
C MET A 87 11.11 6.21 3.40
N VAL A 88 10.02 6.73 2.81
CA VAL A 88 8.65 6.57 3.32
C VAL A 88 8.24 5.10 3.31
N GLU A 89 8.54 4.33 2.25
CA GLU A 89 8.25 2.89 2.15
C GLU A 89 8.77 2.11 3.35
N SER A 90 10.03 2.37 3.73
CA SER A 90 10.67 1.69 4.85
C SER A 90 9.89 1.88 6.16
N LYS A 91 9.25 3.04 6.30
CA LYS A 91 8.51 3.44 7.49
C LYS A 91 7.04 3.02 7.43
N VAL A 92 6.42 3.05 6.25
CA VAL A 92 5.10 2.46 5.99
C VAL A 92 5.11 0.96 6.33
N ARG A 93 6.21 0.26 6.02
CA ARG A 93 6.40 -1.15 6.41
C ARG A 93 6.46 -1.33 7.93
N ILE A 94 7.21 -0.47 8.64
CA ILE A 94 7.27 -0.50 10.12
C ILE A 94 5.90 -0.22 10.72
N PHE A 95 5.21 0.81 10.22
CA PHE A 95 3.86 1.13 10.64
C PHE A 95 2.90 -0.03 10.44
N THR A 96 2.90 -0.64 9.24
CA THR A 96 2.03 -1.79 8.93
C THR A 96 2.31 -2.94 9.91
N LYS A 97 3.57 -3.12 10.29
CA LYS A 97 3.97 -4.13 11.27
C LYS A 97 3.47 -3.84 12.68
N LEU A 98 3.68 -2.62 13.18
CA LEU A 98 3.26 -2.23 14.53
C LEU A 98 1.73 -2.17 14.64
N SER A 99 1.07 -1.68 13.60
CA SER A 99 -0.38 -1.56 13.55
C SER A 99 -1.08 -2.89 13.28
N ALA A 100 -0.39 -3.89 12.72
CA ALA A 100 -0.99 -5.20 12.50
C ALA A 100 -1.48 -5.83 13.82
N GLU A 101 -0.78 -5.60 14.93
CA GLU A 101 -1.21 -6.10 16.25
C GLU A 101 -2.47 -5.37 16.73
N ALA A 102 -2.47 -4.03 16.72
CA ALA A 102 -3.62 -3.23 17.14
C ALA A 102 -4.87 -3.49 16.29
N PHE A 103 -4.73 -3.56 14.97
CA PHE A 103 -5.85 -3.82 14.06
C PHE A 103 -6.33 -5.27 14.15
N HIS A 104 -5.45 -6.22 14.50
CA HIS A 104 -5.83 -7.62 14.68
C HIS A 104 -6.76 -7.81 15.87
N GLU A 105 -6.58 -7.05 16.96
CA GLU A 105 -7.54 -7.02 18.08
C GLU A 105 -8.93 -6.56 17.63
N GLU A 106 -8.99 -5.70 16.61
CA GLU A 106 -10.22 -5.23 15.98
C GLU A 106 -10.74 -6.16 14.86
N GLY A 107 -10.07 -7.30 14.63
CA GLY A 107 -10.41 -8.27 13.59
C GLY A 107 -9.99 -7.85 12.17
N ILE A 108 -9.21 -6.78 12.02
CA ILE A 108 -8.72 -6.29 10.74
C ILE A 108 -7.27 -6.70 10.52
N TYR A 109 -7.00 -7.22 9.34
CA TYR A 109 -5.65 -7.57 8.92
C TYR A 109 -5.13 -6.61 7.86
N LEU A 110 -3.86 -6.23 8.00
CA LEU A 110 -3.19 -5.27 7.13
C LEU A 110 -2.25 -5.99 6.15
N ARG A 111 -2.33 -5.62 4.86
CA ARG A 111 -1.36 -6.04 3.82
C ARG A 111 -0.77 -4.86 3.11
N LEU A 112 0.51 -4.58 3.34
CA LEU A 112 1.24 -3.68 2.45
C LEU A 112 1.40 -4.33 1.07
N TYR A 113 0.87 -3.67 0.05
CA TYR A 113 1.10 -4.07 -1.34
C TYR A 113 2.53 -3.70 -1.72
N PRO A 114 3.35 -4.64 -2.24
CA PRO A 114 4.79 -4.46 -2.36
C PRO A 114 5.20 -3.48 -3.47
N HIS A 115 4.28 -3.11 -4.34
CA HIS A 115 4.56 -2.22 -5.47
C HIS A 115 3.85 -0.89 -5.28
N PRO A 116 4.59 0.20 -5.04
CA PRO A 116 3.98 1.52 -5.03
C PRO A 116 3.35 1.83 -6.40
N GLN A 117 2.27 2.60 -6.37
CA GLN A 117 1.54 3.04 -7.54
C GLN A 117 1.95 4.48 -7.86
N VAL A 118 2.28 4.76 -9.12
CA VAL A 118 2.39 6.15 -9.57
C VAL A 118 0.97 6.69 -9.67
N THR A 119 0.64 7.65 -8.81
CA THR A 119 -0.64 8.33 -8.89
C THR A 119 -0.50 9.44 -9.91
N GLN A 120 -1.39 9.48 -10.90
CA GLN A 120 -1.64 10.73 -11.62
C GLN A 120 -2.19 11.77 -10.62
N PRO A 121 -2.15 13.07 -10.91
CA PRO A 121 -2.76 14.08 -10.04
C PRO A 121 -4.24 13.74 -9.76
N TRP A 122 -4.53 13.10 -8.62
CA TRP A 122 -5.91 12.89 -8.14
C TRP A 122 -6.51 14.22 -7.64
N THR A 123 -5.65 15.22 -7.49
CA THR A 123 -5.91 16.61 -7.13
C THR A 123 -5.11 17.50 -8.10
N ALA A 124 -5.40 18.79 -8.20
CA ALA A 124 -4.87 19.75 -9.20
C ALA A 124 -3.35 20.04 -9.14
N SER A 125 -2.55 19.11 -8.63
CA SER A 125 -1.16 19.26 -8.27
C SER A 125 -0.44 17.94 -8.51
N GLY A 126 0.73 18.01 -9.14
CA GLY A 126 1.52 16.91 -9.71
C GLY A 126 1.39 15.53 -9.03
N GLY A 127 1.39 14.49 -9.87
CA GLY A 127 1.22 13.11 -9.42
C GLY A 127 2.22 12.65 -8.35
N GLY A 128 1.74 11.84 -7.41
CA GLY A 128 2.52 11.23 -6.32
C GLY A 128 3.05 9.81 -6.57
N ILE A 129 3.72 9.25 -5.56
CA ILE A 129 3.98 7.81 -5.41
C ILE A 129 3.17 7.32 -4.21
N ALA A 130 2.21 6.43 -4.42
CA ALA A 130 1.33 5.91 -3.39
C ALA A 130 1.66 4.47 -2.98
N PHE A 131 1.73 4.24 -1.67
CA PHE A 131 1.77 2.92 -1.05
C PHE A 131 0.36 2.51 -0.67
N LEU A 132 -0.05 1.30 -1.06
CA LEU A 132 -1.37 0.77 -0.77
C LEU A 132 -1.29 -0.30 0.32
N ILE A 133 -2.15 -0.19 1.32
CA ILE A 133 -2.31 -1.16 2.40
C ILE A 133 -3.73 -1.71 2.35
N GLY A 134 -3.87 -2.98 2.00
CA GLY A 134 -5.15 -3.68 2.00
C GLY A 134 -5.64 -3.91 3.42
N LEU A 135 -6.93 -3.63 3.65
CA LEU A 135 -7.64 -3.93 4.89
C LEU A 135 -8.55 -5.15 4.64
N ALA A 136 -8.41 -6.19 5.46
CA ALA A 136 -9.28 -7.37 5.40
C ALA A 136 -9.90 -7.63 6.78
N SER A 137 -11.23 -7.61 6.90
CA SER A 137 -11.94 -7.81 8.18
C SER A 137 -12.01 -9.27 8.67
N ARG A 138 -11.45 -10.25 7.92
CA ARG A 138 -11.32 -11.65 8.35
C ARG A 138 -10.31 -12.43 7.50
N LEU A 139 -9.62 -13.38 8.12
CA LEU A 139 -8.89 -14.48 7.46
C LEU A 139 -9.86 -15.62 7.16
N THR A 140 -10.77 -15.45 6.20
CA THR A 140 -11.62 -16.57 5.77
C THR A 140 -10.75 -17.59 5.03
N GLY A 141 -10.66 -18.80 5.58
CA GLY A 141 -9.80 -19.89 5.10
C GLY A 141 -10.20 -20.51 3.75
N GLU A 142 -11.06 -19.85 2.97
CA GLU A 142 -11.58 -20.32 1.70
C GLU A 142 -11.09 -19.41 0.56
N GLU A 143 -11.04 -19.98 -0.64
CA GLU A 143 -10.32 -19.52 -1.85
C GLU A 143 -10.76 -18.16 -2.41
N ASN A 144 -11.62 -17.45 -1.69
CA ASN A 144 -12.18 -16.16 -2.05
C ASN A 144 -12.02 -15.20 -0.87
N ILE A 145 -11.26 -14.11 -1.08
CA ILE A 145 -11.52 -12.84 -0.37
C ILE A 145 -12.75 -12.19 -1.03
N GLU A 146 -13.79 -12.98 -1.32
CA GLU A 146 -15.05 -12.49 -1.85
C GLU A 146 -16.08 -12.60 -0.75
N GLN A 147 -16.73 -11.46 -0.50
CA GLN A 147 -17.76 -11.23 0.49
C GLN A 147 -17.23 -11.13 1.94
N GLU A 148 -16.70 -9.93 2.27
CA GLU A 148 -16.97 -9.39 3.59
C GLU A 148 -18.49 -9.31 3.75
N GLU A 149 -19.09 -10.30 4.43
CA GLU A 149 -20.39 -10.14 5.05
C GLU A 149 -20.36 -8.84 5.87
N ASP A 150 -21.46 -8.09 5.86
CA ASP A 150 -21.64 -6.85 6.64
C ASP A 150 -21.36 -7.14 8.12
N THR A 151 -20.10 -6.95 8.51
CA THR A 151 -19.66 -7.07 9.89
C THR A 151 -20.31 -5.92 10.65
N LYS A 152 -21.25 -6.28 11.53
CA LYS A 152 -22.01 -5.36 12.40
C LYS A 152 -21.15 -4.62 13.46
N GLY A 153 -19.83 -4.59 13.29
CA GLY A 153 -18.93 -3.71 14.03
C GLY A 153 -18.27 -2.78 13.03
N LYS A 154 -18.74 -1.53 12.93
CA LYS A 154 -17.93 -0.48 12.30
C LYS A 154 -16.71 -0.29 13.19
N VAL A 155 -15.63 -0.98 12.87
CA VAL A 155 -14.33 -0.71 13.47
C VAL A 155 -13.98 0.74 13.12
N ASP A 156 -13.87 1.58 14.15
CA ASP A 156 -13.56 3.00 13.98
C ASP A 156 -12.04 3.17 13.87
N LEU A 157 -11.55 3.21 12.64
CA LEU A 157 -10.12 3.32 12.33
C LEU A 157 -9.51 4.69 12.68
N ARG A 158 -10.32 5.69 13.04
CA ARG A 158 -9.86 7.08 13.22
C ARG A 158 -8.76 7.26 14.28
N PRO A 159 -8.81 6.64 15.47
CA PRO A 159 -7.76 6.79 16.48
C PRO A 159 -6.40 6.28 15.98
N SER A 160 -6.38 5.09 15.38
CA SER A 160 -5.18 4.48 14.82
C SER A 160 -4.63 5.29 13.63
N LEU A 161 -5.50 5.93 12.84
CA LEU A 161 -5.10 6.84 11.77
C LEU A 161 -4.52 8.18 12.29
N GLN A 162 -5.01 8.69 13.43
CA GLN A 162 -4.45 9.90 14.04
C GLN A 162 -3.04 9.66 14.58
N GLU A 163 -2.81 8.53 15.25
CA GLU A 163 -1.47 8.14 15.69
C GLU A 163 -0.53 7.99 14.48
N PHE A 164 -1.03 7.36 13.41
CA PHE A 164 -0.31 7.23 12.14
C PHE A 164 0.12 8.58 11.53
N THR A 165 -0.72 9.60 11.65
CA THR A 165 -0.45 10.95 11.13
C THR A 165 0.81 11.56 11.74
N SER A 166 0.99 11.42 13.06
CA SER A 166 2.15 11.95 13.77
C SER A 166 3.46 11.29 13.33
N VAL A 167 3.39 9.97 13.09
CA VAL A 167 4.51 9.16 12.60
C VAL A 167 4.85 9.57 11.16
N LEU A 168 3.85 9.69 10.27
CA LEU A 168 4.04 10.15 8.89
C LEU A 168 4.69 11.53 8.83
N ARG A 169 4.28 12.47 9.69
CA ARG A 169 4.87 13.80 9.76
C ARG A 169 6.36 13.76 10.10
N ASN A 170 6.75 12.97 11.10
CA ASN A 170 8.15 12.82 11.47
C ASN A 170 8.98 12.20 10.34
N ILE A 171 8.42 11.24 9.61
CA ILE A 171 9.08 10.59 8.47
C ILE A 171 9.36 11.61 7.35
N VAL A 172 8.39 12.48 7.06
CA VAL A 172 8.54 13.55 6.07
C VAL A 172 9.63 14.52 6.46
N LEU A 173 9.62 14.99 7.70
CA LEU A 173 10.64 15.95 8.18
C LEU A 173 12.05 15.36 8.08
N THR A 174 12.23 14.10 8.50
CA THR A 174 13.52 13.41 8.36
C THR A 174 13.93 13.22 6.89
N ALA A 175 12.96 12.94 6.00
CA ALA A 175 13.25 12.78 4.58
C ALA A 175 13.65 14.11 3.91
N GLU A 176 12.99 15.20 4.27
CA GLU A 176 13.35 16.53 3.80
C GLU A 176 14.72 16.96 4.32
N GLU A 177 14.99 16.80 5.63
CA GLU A 177 16.30 17.10 6.24
C GLU A 177 17.45 16.36 5.53
N ASN A 178 17.26 15.09 5.16
CA ASN A 178 18.28 14.32 4.47
C ASN A 178 18.56 14.79 3.02
N GLU A 179 17.59 15.42 2.35
CA GLU A 179 17.74 15.90 0.98
C GLU A 179 18.12 17.39 0.90
N GLN A 180 18.08 18.12 2.01
CA GLN A 180 18.52 19.52 2.09
C GLN A 180 19.96 19.74 1.65
N ASP A 181 20.85 18.81 2.00
CA ASP A 181 22.27 18.89 1.62
C ASP A 181 22.48 18.69 0.11
N ASN A 182 21.54 18.05 -0.57
CA ASN A 182 21.64 17.68 -1.98
C ASN A 182 21.02 18.73 -2.93
N TYR A 183 20.02 19.50 -2.49
CA TYR A 183 19.24 20.39 -3.36
C TYR A 183 19.01 21.79 -2.77
N LYS A 184 19.60 22.80 -3.43
CA LYS A 184 19.37 24.22 -3.08
C LYS A 184 17.91 24.60 -3.37
N GLY A 185 17.20 25.13 -2.38
CA GLY A 185 15.79 25.50 -2.48
C GLY A 185 14.82 24.45 -1.92
N PHE A 186 15.33 23.30 -1.45
CA PHE A 186 14.54 22.34 -0.69
C PHE A 186 14.51 22.78 0.79
N SER A 187 13.47 23.51 1.18
CA SER A 187 13.18 23.88 2.56
C SER A 187 12.42 22.76 3.30
N SER A 188 12.76 22.54 4.57
CA SER A 188 12.10 21.53 5.42
C SER A 188 10.67 21.96 5.76
N GLY A 189 9.76 21.00 5.75
CA GLY A 189 8.34 21.11 6.05
C GLY A 189 7.47 21.70 4.94
N ARG A 190 8.00 21.87 3.72
CA ARG A 190 7.30 22.65 2.67
C ARG A 190 7.29 22.00 1.29
N ASN A 191 8.29 21.18 0.97
CA ASN A 191 8.46 20.65 -0.38
C ASN A 191 7.92 19.24 -0.53
N VAL A 192 7.73 18.51 0.57
CA VAL A 192 7.14 17.18 0.56
C VAL A 192 5.77 17.23 1.21
N ARG A 193 4.78 16.69 0.50
CA ARG A 193 3.46 16.43 1.04
C ARG A 193 3.28 14.93 1.13
N VAL A 194 2.93 14.46 2.32
CA VAL A 194 2.42 13.09 2.49
C VAL A 194 0.94 13.17 2.77
N LYS A 195 0.17 12.59 1.85
CA LYS A 195 -1.27 12.40 2.00
C LYS A 195 -1.49 10.97 2.44
N TYR A 196 -2.50 10.73 3.25
CA TYR A 196 -2.95 9.38 3.54
C TYR A 196 -4.46 9.40 3.66
N GLY A 197 -5.08 8.26 3.44
CA GLY A 197 -6.52 8.20 3.51
C GLY A 197 -7.03 6.80 3.27
N LEU A 198 -8.36 6.69 3.28
CA LEU A 198 -9.07 5.45 3.05
C LEU A 198 -9.71 5.47 1.67
N LEU A 199 -9.40 4.46 0.87
CA LEU A 199 -10.06 4.13 -0.37
C LEU A 199 -11.07 3.03 -0.12
N GLU A 200 -12.25 3.18 -0.69
CA GLU A 200 -13.26 2.13 -0.76
C GLU A 200 -13.61 1.88 -2.22
N MET A 201 -13.64 0.61 -2.60
CA MET A 201 -14.07 0.17 -3.91
C MET A 201 -15.60 0.26 -3.97
N ARG A 202 -16.12 1.22 -4.75
CA ARG A 202 -17.55 1.39 -5.01
C ARG A 202 -17.78 1.12 -6.49
N ASP A 203 -18.57 0.09 -6.80
CA ASP A 203 -18.89 -0.31 -8.18
C ASP A 203 -17.64 -0.50 -9.08
N GLY A 204 -16.54 -1.00 -8.50
CA GLY A 204 -15.27 -1.22 -9.20
C GLY A 204 -14.38 0.03 -9.35
N VAL A 205 -14.76 1.17 -8.77
CA VAL A 205 -13.99 2.41 -8.78
C VAL A 205 -13.42 2.70 -7.38
N PRO A 206 -12.11 2.93 -7.23
CA PRO A 206 -11.53 3.37 -5.97
C PRO A 206 -11.99 4.79 -5.65
N THR A 207 -12.73 4.95 -4.55
CA THR A 207 -13.26 6.24 -4.10
C THR A 207 -12.62 6.61 -2.76
N VAL A 208 -12.10 7.83 -2.65
CA VAL A 208 -11.59 8.36 -1.36
C VAL A 208 -12.78 8.58 -0.42
N VAL A 209 -12.78 7.89 0.72
CA VAL A 209 -13.84 7.97 1.74
C VAL A 209 -13.49 8.98 2.83
N THR A 210 -12.20 9.20 3.04
CA THR A 210 -11.68 10.23 3.95
C THR A 210 -10.48 10.87 3.30
N ASP A 211 -10.60 12.14 2.89
CA ASP A 211 -9.46 13.04 2.81
C ASP A 211 -9.15 13.43 4.26
N LEU A 212 -8.02 12.96 4.80
CA LEU A 212 -7.45 13.43 6.06
C LEU A 212 -6.17 14.20 5.78
#